data_AF-A0A828T1X1-F1
#
_entry.id   AF-A0A828T1X1-F1
#
_cell.length_a   1.000
_cell.length_b   1.000
_cell.length_c   1.000
_cell.angle_alpha   90.00
_cell.angle_beta   90.00
_cell.angle_gamma   90.00
#
_symmetry.space_group_name_H-M   'P 1'
#
loop_
_entity.id
_entity.type
_entity.pdbx_description
1 polymer ?
#
loop_
_entity_poly.entity_id
_entity_poly.type
_entity_poly.pdbx_seq_one_letter_code
_entity_poly.pdbx_strand_id
1 'polypeptide(L)'
;MEEVIDIRTLQCYQKATEEQRKKCTSKLSFEIGKLPTLKLQEEWTFYIKHCGEVKSLSSVRQETVYFKRVCEFMNHLSVDSMKVQTKAVWGQQFESWVSAQGLKAYRESNKNKNWRERTPIVLYFLHMLDFIDSEMSGQRIYFKDLACYQEASEEERKKCGREPYFDLSLLPTQQLRKEWGAYIKESARIYTLGTSFQHRVYYNQICRFLNSRIVCVKSMREQSKEKWEYQFKRWLMTEGIQINRKSQSVYSKEGIARNPNISYLLRMVDFTCPNIWEDETEKDIWELEKLPIEIKNNPIKKVKTLNFTNIRQPDMRNEIKKEFIYCFRRKQSLRLQRGLQQGND
;
A
#
# COMPACT_ATOMS: atom_id res chain seq x y z
N MET A 1 -28.66 -5.82 3.48
CA MET A 1 -27.92 -4.54 3.49
C MET A 1 -28.84 -3.52 4.14
N GLU A 2 -28.32 -2.55 4.91
CA GLU A 2 -29.18 -1.51 5.51
C GLU A 2 -29.78 -0.66 4.38
N GLU A 3 -31.12 -0.65 4.22
CA GLU A 3 -31.80 0.13 3.18
C GLU A 3 -31.79 1.64 3.47
N VAL A 4 -31.55 2.00 4.74
CA VAL A 4 -31.54 3.37 5.22
C VAL A 4 -30.42 3.55 6.25
N ILE A 5 -29.60 4.58 6.08
CA ILE A 5 -28.60 5.01 7.08
C ILE A 5 -29.14 6.25 7.79
N ASP A 6 -29.58 6.09 9.04
CA ASP A 6 -29.93 7.22 9.90
C ASP A 6 -28.65 7.97 10.32
N ILE A 7 -28.61 9.29 10.16
CA ILE A 7 -27.46 10.10 10.58
C ILE A 7 -27.08 9.88 12.06
N ARG A 8 -28.05 9.53 12.91
CA ARG A 8 -27.83 9.26 14.33
C ARG A 8 -26.92 8.07 14.58
N THR A 9 -26.79 7.14 13.63
CA THR A 9 -25.88 5.99 13.74
C THR A 9 -24.45 6.33 13.31
N LEU A 10 -24.23 7.49 12.68
CA LEU A 10 -22.91 7.92 12.20
C LEU A 10 -22.04 8.52 13.31
N GLN A 11 -20.74 8.33 13.19
CA GLN A 11 -19.73 8.82 14.14
C GLN A 11 -19.80 10.34 14.38
N CYS A 12 -20.12 11.13 13.35
CA CYS A 12 -20.24 12.58 13.46
C CYS A 12 -21.37 13.00 14.42
N TYR A 13 -22.43 12.20 14.53
CA TYR A 13 -23.53 12.45 15.48
C TYR A 13 -23.11 12.09 16.91
N GLN A 14 -22.41 10.96 17.06
CA GLN A 14 -21.85 10.52 18.36
C GLN A 14 -20.83 11.52 18.90
N LYS A 15 -20.07 12.19 18.04
CA LYS A 15 -19.08 13.22 18.41
C LYS A 15 -19.68 14.63 18.58
N ALA A 16 -20.90 14.88 18.10
CA ALA A 16 -21.52 16.20 18.15
C ALA A 16 -21.99 16.59 19.56
N THR A 17 -21.94 17.89 19.87
CA THR A 17 -22.46 18.44 21.14
C THR A 17 -23.99 18.36 21.20
N GLU A 18 -24.56 18.45 22.40
CA GLU A 18 -26.03 18.45 22.56
C GLU A 18 -26.71 19.58 21.78
N GLU A 19 -26.12 20.77 21.72
CA GLU A 19 -26.66 21.88 20.92
C GLU A 19 -26.65 21.58 19.41
N GLN A 20 -25.58 20.96 18.91
CA GLN A 20 -25.48 20.54 17.51
C GLN A 20 -26.52 19.45 17.18
N ARG A 21 -26.75 18.52 18.12
CA ARG A 21 -27.79 17.48 18.00
C ARG A 21 -29.19 18.06 18.09
N LYS A 22 -29.45 19.02 18.97
CA LYS A 22 -30.73 19.74 19.08
C LYS A 22 -31.07 20.49 17.78
N LYS A 23 -30.08 21.04 17.08
CA LYS A 23 -30.28 21.63 15.74
C LYS A 23 -30.58 20.57 14.67
N CYS A 24 -30.42 19.28 14.96
CA CYS A 24 -30.71 18.12 14.11
C CYS A 24 -32.09 17.53 14.44
N THR A 25 -33.13 18.36 14.39
CA THR A 25 -34.51 17.99 14.74
C THR A 25 -35.23 17.14 13.69
N SER A 26 -34.85 17.24 12.42
CA SER A 26 -35.45 16.44 11.34
C SER A 26 -34.81 15.05 11.24
N LYS A 27 -35.66 14.03 11.03
CA LYS A 27 -35.25 12.65 10.74
C LYS A 27 -34.64 12.61 9.34
N LEU A 28 -33.36 12.98 9.25
CA LEU A 28 -32.58 12.98 8.01
C LEU A 28 -31.79 11.68 7.95
N SER A 29 -32.03 10.92 6.90
CA SER A 29 -31.36 9.66 6.60
C SER A 29 -30.91 9.62 5.15
N PHE A 30 -29.95 8.76 4.87
CA PHE A 30 -29.59 8.39 3.51
C PHE A 30 -30.40 7.16 3.12
N GLU A 31 -31.30 7.32 2.16
CA GLU A 31 -32.15 6.24 1.63
C GLU A 31 -31.34 5.43 0.61
N ILE A 32 -30.43 4.58 1.11
CA ILE A 32 -29.53 3.76 0.30
C ILE A 32 -30.30 2.89 -0.70
N GLY A 33 -31.46 2.35 -0.29
CA GLY A 33 -32.32 1.53 -1.14
C GLY A 33 -32.82 2.20 -2.43
N LYS A 34 -32.68 3.54 -2.56
CA LYS A 34 -33.00 4.25 -3.81
C LYS A 34 -31.95 4.10 -4.91
N LEU A 35 -30.80 3.52 -4.61
CA LEU A 35 -29.79 3.21 -5.63
C LEU A 35 -30.18 1.92 -6.38
N PRO A 36 -30.01 1.88 -7.71
CA PRO A 36 -30.61 0.84 -8.55
C PRO A 36 -30.01 -0.55 -8.35
N THR A 37 -28.77 -0.66 -7.86
CA THR A 37 -28.07 -1.94 -7.71
C THR A 37 -27.53 -2.13 -6.30
N LEU A 38 -27.46 -3.39 -5.85
CA LEU A 38 -26.82 -3.75 -4.58
C LEU A 38 -25.37 -3.26 -4.52
N LYS A 39 -24.67 -3.26 -5.65
CA LYS A 39 -23.27 -2.86 -5.69
C LYS A 39 -23.08 -1.35 -5.46
N LEU A 40 -23.93 -0.52 -6.05
CA LEU A 40 -23.97 0.91 -5.75
C LEU A 40 -24.36 1.17 -4.30
N GLN A 41 -25.32 0.41 -3.76
CA GLN A 41 -25.74 0.52 -2.37
C GLN A 41 -24.56 0.26 -1.40
N GLU A 42 -23.74 -0.76 -1.66
CA GLU A 42 -22.51 -1.03 -0.90
C GLU A 42 -21.53 0.15 -0.99
N GLU A 43 -21.19 0.57 -2.21
CA GLU A 43 -20.20 1.63 -2.48
C GLU A 43 -20.56 2.95 -1.78
N TRP A 44 -21.82 3.37 -1.89
CA TRP A 44 -22.33 4.56 -1.23
C TRP A 44 -22.44 4.42 0.28
N THR A 45 -22.79 3.22 0.79
CA THR A 45 -22.81 2.95 2.24
C THR A 45 -21.44 3.18 2.86
N PHE A 46 -20.37 2.67 2.23
CA PHE A 46 -19.01 2.87 2.71
C PHE A 46 -18.62 4.35 2.69
N TYR A 47 -18.89 5.05 1.59
CA TYR A 47 -18.57 6.47 1.48
C TYR A 47 -19.31 7.32 2.53
N ILE A 48 -20.60 7.06 2.77
CA ILE A 48 -21.40 7.80 3.76
C ILE A 48 -20.88 7.55 5.18
N LYS A 49 -20.51 6.31 5.51
CA LYS A 49 -19.90 5.99 6.82
C LYS A 49 -18.57 6.72 7.00
N HIS A 50 -17.71 6.72 5.97
CA HIS A 50 -16.47 7.50 5.96
C HIS A 50 -16.72 9.00 6.16
N CYS A 51 -17.71 9.58 5.46
CA CYS A 51 -18.11 10.98 5.66
C CYS A 51 -18.51 11.26 7.11
N GLY A 52 -19.23 10.34 7.75
CA GLY A 52 -19.55 10.41 9.18
C GLY A 52 -18.34 10.39 10.10
N GLU A 53 -17.20 9.82 9.69
CA GLU A 53 -15.98 9.79 10.49
C GLU A 53 -15.17 11.09 10.39
N VAL A 54 -15.10 11.66 9.19
CA VAL A 54 -14.16 12.74 8.83
C VAL A 54 -14.81 14.12 8.73
N LYS A 55 -16.13 14.22 8.57
CA LYS A 55 -16.86 15.49 8.41
C LYS A 55 -17.67 15.84 9.66
N SER A 56 -18.00 17.12 9.79
CA SER A 56 -18.90 17.60 10.86
C SER A 56 -20.34 17.15 10.63
N LEU A 57 -21.13 17.05 11.70
CA LEU A 57 -22.55 16.70 11.63
C LEU A 57 -23.34 17.64 10.70
N SER A 58 -23.03 18.95 10.70
CA SER A 58 -23.70 19.91 9.82
C SER A 58 -23.41 19.66 8.35
N SER A 59 -22.18 19.28 8.02
CA SER A 59 -21.77 18.96 6.64
C SER A 59 -22.48 17.70 6.15
N VAL A 60 -22.44 16.61 6.92
CA VAL A 60 -23.09 15.34 6.58
C VAL A 60 -24.61 15.50 6.43
N ARG A 61 -25.24 16.39 7.22
CA ARG A 61 -26.66 16.71 7.05
C ARG A 61 -26.96 17.35 5.69
N GLN A 62 -26.13 18.29 5.23
CA GLN A 62 -26.31 18.89 3.90
C GLN A 62 -26.16 17.85 2.78
N GLU A 63 -25.27 16.87 2.98
CA GLU A 63 -25.02 15.79 2.01
C GLU A 63 -26.24 14.88 1.78
N THR A 64 -27.20 14.82 2.70
CA THR A 64 -28.46 14.09 2.44
C THR A 64 -29.25 14.65 1.26
N VAL A 65 -29.17 15.96 1.03
CA VAL A 65 -29.83 16.63 -0.11
C VAL A 65 -29.10 16.29 -1.40
N TYR A 66 -27.77 16.29 -1.38
CA TYR A 66 -26.95 15.93 -2.55
C TYR A 66 -27.11 14.45 -2.90
N PHE A 67 -27.16 13.57 -1.90
CA PHE A 67 -27.35 12.14 -2.09
C PHE A 67 -28.68 11.81 -2.78
N LYS A 68 -29.77 12.51 -2.44
CA LYS A 68 -31.05 12.33 -3.15
C LYS A 68 -30.93 12.57 -4.65
N ARG A 69 -30.20 13.62 -5.05
CA ARG A 69 -29.94 13.93 -6.47
C ARG A 69 -29.02 12.91 -7.14
N VAL A 70 -28.04 12.40 -6.41
CA VAL A 70 -27.22 11.28 -6.89
C VAL A 70 -28.08 10.06 -7.18
N CYS A 71 -29.02 9.70 -6.31
CA CYS A 71 -29.92 8.57 -6.57
C CYS A 71 -30.74 8.79 -7.85
N GLU A 72 -31.29 9.99 -8.06
CA GLU A 72 -32.00 10.36 -9.30
C GLU A 72 -31.11 10.16 -10.54
N PHE A 73 -29.86 10.63 -10.48
CA PHE A 73 -28.89 10.47 -11.56
C PHE A 73 -28.54 9.01 -11.84
N MET A 74 -28.28 8.21 -10.81
CA MET A 74 -27.91 6.80 -10.95
C MET A 74 -29.04 5.97 -11.57
N ASN A 75 -30.29 6.25 -11.20
CA ASN A 75 -31.45 5.57 -11.78
C ASN A 75 -31.64 5.88 -13.28
N HIS A 76 -31.13 7.00 -13.77
CA HIS A 76 -31.19 7.35 -15.21
C HIS A 76 -30.16 6.59 -16.06
N LEU A 77 -29.05 6.13 -15.48
CA LEU A 77 -27.92 5.58 -16.25
C LEU A 77 -27.85 4.05 -16.26
N SER A 78 -28.64 3.38 -15.43
CA SER A 78 -28.67 1.91 -15.32
C SER A 78 -27.27 1.27 -15.21
N VAL A 79 -26.38 1.88 -14.42
CA VAL A 79 -25.03 1.37 -14.17
C VAL A 79 -24.98 0.47 -12.93
N ASP A 80 -24.14 -0.55 -12.97
CA ASP A 80 -24.00 -1.48 -11.85
C ASP A 80 -23.04 -1.02 -10.76
N SER A 81 -22.02 -0.20 -11.11
CA SER A 81 -20.97 0.24 -10.18
C SER A 81 -20.40 1.58 -10.61
N MET A 82 -19.84 2.33 -9.67
CA MET A 82 -19.10 3.55 -9.96
C MET A 82 -17.77 3.31 -10.69
N LYS A 83 -17.27 2.07 -10.72
CA LYS A 83 -15.99 1.72 -11.34
C LYS A 83 -16.08 1.45 -12.85
N VAL A 84 -17.28 1.52 -13.43
CA VAL A 84 -17.50 1.20 -14.86
C VAL A 84 -16.85 2.18 -15.83
N GLN A 85 -16.50 3.38 -15.36
CA GLN A 85 -15.88 4.43 -16.17
C GLN A 85 -15.01 5.35 -15.31
N THR A 86 -14.18 6.16 -15.97
CA THR A 86 -13.22 7.04 -15.28
C THR A 86 -13.90 8.20 -14.57
N LYS A 87 -13.25 8.75 -13.54
CA LYS A 87 -13.68 9.96 -12.85
C LYS A 87 -13.96 11.14 -13.79
N ALA A 88 -13.16 11.30 -14.84
CA ALA A 88 -13.33 12.38 -15.81
C ALA A 88 -14.65 12.24 -16.58
N VAL A 89 -14.98 11.04 -17.05
CA VAL A 89 -16.23 10.75 -17.76
C VAL A 89 -17.42 10.91 -16.82
N TRP A 90 -17.32 10.39 -15.59
CA TRP A 90 -18.34 10.58 -14.56
C TRP A 90 -18.60 12.05 -14.25
N GLY A 91 -17.54 12.85 -14.09
CA GLY A 91 -17.63 14.28 -13.81
C GLY A 91 -18.38 15.02 -14.92
N GLN A 92 -18.03 14.78 -16.18
CA GLN A 92 -18.70 15.40 -17.33
C GLN A 92 -20.18 15.02 -17.43
N GLN A 93 -20.51 13.74 -17.27
CA GLN A 93 -21.90 13.26 -17.31
C GLN A 93 -22.74 13.87 -16.18
N PHE A 94 -22.21 13.88 -14.96
CA PHE A 94 -22.94 14.42 -13.81
C PHE A 94 -23.12 15.93 -13.91
N GLU A 95 -22.08 16.68 -14.31
CA GLU A 95 -22.18 18.12 -14.53
C GLU A 95 -23.22 18.48 -15.62
N SER A 96 -23.26 17.69 -16.70
CA SER A 96 -24.25 17.85 -17.78
C SER A 96 -25.66 17.54 -17.29
N TRP A 97 -25.84 16.46 -16.53
CA TRP A 97 -27.13 16.09 -15.95
C TRP A 97 -27.63 17.14 -14.93
N VAL A 98 -26.77 17.60 -14.03
CA VAL A 98 -27.10 18.66 -13.05
C VAL A 98 -27.59 19.91 -13.78
N SER A 99 -26.91 20.30 -14.87
CA SER A 99 -27.30 21.45 -15.69
C SER A 99 -28.65 21.23 -16.39
N ALA A 100 -28.91 20.02 -16.88
CA ALA A 100 -30.20 19.65 -17.50
C ALA A 100 -31.37 19.65 -16.50
N GLN A 101 -31.11 19.42 -15.20
CA GLN A 101 -32.10 19.55 -14.13
C GLN A 101 -32.37 21.01 -13.71
N GLY A 102 -31.80 22.00 -14.41
CA GLY A 102 -31.92 23.42 -14.08
C GLY A 102 -31.08 23.86 -12.87
N LEU A 103 -30.17 23.01 -12.39
CA LEU A 103 -29.25 23.33 -11.29
C LEU A 103 -27.93 23.87 -11.84
N LYS A 104 -27.28 24.75 -11.07
CA LYS A 104 -25.96 25.25 -11.44
C LYS A 104 -24.89 24.21 -11.12
N ALA A 105 -24.22 23.66 -12.13
CA ALA A 105 -23.01 22.84 -11.94
C ALA A 105 -21.80 23.70 -11.50
N TYR A 106 -21.81 24.98 -11.86
CA TYR A 106 -20.76 25.95 -11.56
C TYR A 106 -21.34 27.23 -10.95
N ARG A 107 -20.59 27.83 -10.03
CA ARG A 107 -20.85 29.17 -9.49
C ARG A 107 -19.66 30.09 -9.76
N GLU A 108 -19.91 31.39 -9.81
CA GLU A 108 -18.84 32.38 -9.87
C GLU A 108 -18.01 32.33 -8.58
N SER A 109 -16.69 32.38 -8.72
CA SER A 109 -15.81 32.43 -7.55
C SER A 109 -15.92 33.79 -6.88
N ASN A 110 -16.12 33.77 -5.56
CA ASN A 110 -16.09 34.97 -4.73
C ASN A 110 -14.69 35.61 -4.69
N LYS A 111 -13.63 34.87 -5.06
CA LYS A 111 -12.23 35.33 -5.04
C LYS A 111 -11.77 35.88 -6.39
N ASN A 112 -12.32 35.39 -7.50
CA ASN A 112 -11.97 35.86 -8.84
C ASN A 112 -13.16 35.70 -9.79
N LYS A 113 -13.74 36.83 -10.24
CA LYS A 113 -14.93 36.84 -11.11
C LYS A 113 -14.74 36.10 -12.43
N ASN A 114 -13.49 35.87 -12.86
CA ASN A 114 -13.18 35.13 -14.09
C ASN A 114 -13.09 33.61 -13.90
N TRP A 115 -13.22 33.10 -12.66
CA TRP A 115 -13.07 31.69 -12.35
C TRP A 115 -14.40 31.09 -11.88
N ARG A 116 -14.72 29.91 -12.43
CA ARG A 116 -15.91 29.14 -12.07
C ARG A 116 -15.55 28.04 -11.09
N GLU A 117 -16.20 28.02 -9.94
CA GLU A 117 -16.08 26.94 -8.96
C GLU A 117 -17.19 25.92 -9.16
N ARG A 118 -16.88 24.63 -9.07
CA ARG A 118 -17.89 23.57 -9.02
C ARG A 118 -18.79 23.76 -7.80
N THR A 119 -20.09 23.53 -7.96
CA THR A 119 -21.03 23.63 -6.84
C THR A 119 -20.87 22.46 -5.87
N PRO A 120 -21.32 22.61 -4.61
CA PRO A 120 -21.16 21.57 -3.58
C PRO A 120 -21.72 20.20 -3.98
N ILE A 121 -22.79 20.14 -4.77
CA ILE A 121 -23.36 18.88 -5.28
C ILE A 121 -22.39 18.16 -6.23
N VAL A 122 -21.73 18.90 -7.14
CA VAL A 122 -20.73 18.33 -8.05
C VAL A 122 -19.51 17.87 -7.26
N LEU A 123 -19.04 18.68 -6.30
CA LEU A 123 -17.92 18.29 -5.44
C LEU A 123 -18.24 17.05 -4.60
N TYR A 124 -19.44 16.93 -4.06
CA TYR A 124 -19.88 15.77 -3.30
C TYR A 124 -19.77 14.48 -4.11
N PHE A 125 -20.23 14.52 -5.37
CA PHE A 125 -20.14 13.39 -6.29
C PHE A 125 -18.69 13.05 -6.66
N LEU A 126 -17.87 14.06 -6.98
CA LEU A 126 -16.46 13.85 -7.30
C LEU A 126 -15.65 13.31 -6.12
N HIS A 127 -15.94 13.76 -4.88
CA HIS A 127 -15.31 13.23 -3.68
C HIS A 127 -15.65 11.76 -3.45
N MET A 128 -16.85 11.34 -3.82
CA MET A 128 -17.22 9.93 -3.77
C MET A 128 -16.41 9.11 -4.78
N LEU A 129 -16.22 9.61 -6.00
CA LEU A 129 -15.34 8.96 -6.98
C LEU A 129 -13.90 8.89 -6.50
N ASP A 130 -13.38 9.98 -5.91
CA ASP A 130 -12.06 9.99 -5.28
C ASP A 130 -11.96 8.98 -4.14
N PHE A 131 -13.01 8.85 -3.33
CA PHE A 131 -13.10 7.84 -2.29
C PHE A 131 -13.13 6.43 -2.87
N ILE A 132 -13.84 6.18 -3.97
CA ILE A 132 -13.85 4.85 -4.58
C ILE A 132 -12.50 4.50 -5.18
N ASP A 133 -11.86 5.47 -5.83
CA ASP A 133 -10.53 5.35 -6.41
C ASP A 133 -9.44 5.24 -5.34
N SER A 134 -9.63 5.79 -4.13
CA SER A 134 -8.66 5.78 -3.03
C SER A 134 -8.88 4.67 -1.99
N GLU A 135 -10.14 4.37 -1.66
CA GLU A 135 -10.56 3.64 -0.46
C GLU A 135 -11.26 2.30 -0.80
N MET A 136 -11.93 2.19 -1.94
CA MET A 136 -12.62 0.95 -2.38
C MET A 136 -11.87 0.18 -3.48
N SER A 137 -10.90 0.78 -4.16
CA SER A 137 -10.12 0.13 -5.24
C SER A 137 -8.84 -0.56 -4.75
N GLY A 138 -8.48 -0.40 -3.47
CA GLY A 138 -7.17 -0.83 -2.97
C GLY A 138 -7.08 -1.08 -1.47
N GLN A 139 -8.20 -1.31 -0.77
CA GLN A 139 -8.16 -1.70 0.64
C GLN A 139 -8.20 -3.21 0.87
N ARG A 140 -8.72 -3.99 -0.10
CA ARG A 140 -8.74 -5.44 -0.01
C ARG A 140 -8.15 -6.03 -1.27
N ILE A 141 -7.21 -6.94 -1.11
CA ILE A 141 -6.69 -7.76 -2.20
C ILE A 141 -7.22 -9.17 -1.97
N TYR A 142 -8.21 -9.56 -2.76
CA TYR A 142 -8.76 -10.91 -2.67
C TYR A 142 -7.82 -11.91 -3.32
N PHE A 143 -7.74 -13.11 -2.76
CA PHE A 143 -6.91 -14.16 -3.35
C PHE A 143 -7.39 -14.55 -4.73
N LYS A 144 -8.70 -14.51 -5.01
CA LYS A 144 -9.26 -14.81 -6.34
C LYS A 144 -8.72 -13.89 -7.45
N ASP A 145 -8.24 -12.70 -7.08
CA ASP A 145 -7.67 -11.72 -8.00
C ASP A 145 -6.13 -11.85 -8.15
N LEU A 146 -5.51 -12.81 -7.46
CA LEU A 146 -4.06 -13.05 -7.48
C LEU A 146 -3.67 -14.16 -8.47
N ALA A 147 -2.50 -14.00 -9.10
CA ALA A 147 -1.96 -14.96 -10.07
C ALA A 147 -1.86 -16.39 -9.49
N CYS A 148 -1.30 -16.54 -8.27
CA CYS A 148 -1.20 -17.84 -7.62
C CYS A 148 -2.54 -18.56 -7.42
N TYR A 149 -3.66 -17.84 -7.27
CA TYR A 149 -4.97 -18.47 -7.16
C TYR A 149 -5.49 -18.91 -8.51
N GLN A 150 -5.28 -18.10 -9.55
CA GLN A 150 -5.65 -18.43 -10.93
C GLN A 150 -4.87 -19.62 -11.48
N GLU A 151 -3.63 -19.82 -11.03
CA GLU A 151 -2.75 -20.93 -11.42
C GLU A 151 -2.92 -22.18 -10.53
N ALA A 152 -3.46 -22.05 -9.32
CA ALA A 152 -3.64 -23.16 -8.39
C ALA A 152 -4.74 -24.15 -8.82
N SER A 153 -4.60 -25.41 -8.39
CA SER A 153 -5.60 -26.45 -8.64
C SER A 153 -6.90 -26.21 -7.86
N GLU A 154 -8.00 -26.81 -8.30
CA GLU A 154 -9.30 -26.67 -7.64
C GLU A 154 -9.29 -27.21 -6.20
N GLU A 155 -8.46 -28.23 -5.93
CA GLU A 155 -8.26 -28.83 -4.60
C GLU A 155 -7.51 -27.88 -3.66
N GLU A 156 -6.51 -27.15 -4.18
CA GLU A 156 -5.79 -26.14 -3.42
C GLU A 156 -6.69 -24.94 -3.11
N ARG A 157 -7.52 -24.51 -4.06
CA ARG A 157 -8.49 -23.42 -3.86
C ARG A 157 -9.52 -23.74 -2.78
N LYS A 158 -10.00 -24.99 -2.71
CA LYS A 158 -10.94 -25.46 -1.68
C LYS A 158 -10.36 -25.34 -0.26
N LYS A 159 -9.03 -25.48 -0.10
CA LYS A 159 -8.35 -25.36 1.21
C LYS A 159 -8.30 -23.91 1.73
N CYS A 160 -8.49 -22.91 0.89
CA CYS A 160 -8.36 -21.50 1.25
C CYS A 160 -9.58 -20.88 1.97
N GLY A 161 -10.67 -21.64 2.14
CA GLY A 161 -11.90 -21.15 2.77
C GLY A 161 -12.67 -20.16 1.90
N ARG A 162 -13.74 -19.55 2.46
CA ARG A 162 -14.57 -18.58 1.71
C ARG A 162 -13.87 -17.22 1.63
N GLU A 163 -13.56 -16.81 0.40
CA GLU A 163 -13.07 -15.48 -0.01
C GLU A 163 -11.98 -14.87 0.89
N PRO A 164 -10.80 -15.49 1.01
CA PRO A 164 -9.70 -14.89 1.74
C PRO A 164 -9.19 -13.62 1.03
N TYR A 165 -8.76 -12.64 1.82
CA TYR A 165 -8.20 -11.38 1.33
C TYR A 165 -7.13 -10.81 2.27
N PHE A 166 -6.24 -9.99 1.72
CA PHE A 166 -5.36 -9.09 2.48
C PHE A 166 -6.09 -7.77 2.74
N ASP A 167 -6.07 -7.29 3.97
CA ASP A 167 -6.70 -6.03 4.36
C ASP A 167 -5.66 -4.90 4.47
N LEU A 168 -5.55 -4.08 3.43
CA LEU A 168 -4.69 -2.91 3.37
C LEU A 168 -5.20 -1.77 4.27
N SER A 169 -6.46 -1.76 4.70
CA SER A 169 -6.94 -0.73 5.65
C SER A 169 -6.21 -0.77 6.99
N LEU A 170 -5.66 -1.95 7.36
CA LEU A 170 -4.88 -2.16 8.57
C LEU A 170 -3.55 -1.38 8.60
N LEU A 171 -3.08 -0.85 7.47
CA LEU A 171 -1.84 -0.07 7.42
C LEU A 171 -2.11 1.41 7.75
N PRO A 172 -1.22 2.07 8.53
CA PRO A 172 -1.48 3.38 9.11
C PRO A 172 -1.43 4.53 8.09
N THR A 173 -0.72 4.38 6.98
CA THR A 173 -0.55 5.46 5.97
C THR A 173 -0.90 5.00 4.57
N GLN A 174 -1.36 5.94 3.74
CA GLN A 174 -1.70 5.66 2.34
C GLN A 174 -0.48 5.17 1.54
N GLN A 175 0.71 5.70 1.83
CA GLN A 175 1.94 5.29 1.14
C GLN A 175 2.32 3.84 1.49
N LEU A 176 2.21 3.42 2.75
CA LEU A 176 2.38 2.01 3.12
C LEU A 176 1.37 1.10 2.42
N ARG A 177 0.09 1.53 2.30
CA ARG A 177 -0.94 0.78 1.58
C ARG A 177 -0.56 0.54 0.11
N LYS A 178 -0.04 1.56 -0.56
CA LYS A 178 0.44 1.46 -1.95
C LYS A 178 1.61 0.50 -2.08
N GLU A 179 2.63 0.66 -1.23
CA GLU A 179 3.83 -0.17 -1.24
C GLU A 179 3.52 -1.65 -0.98
N TRP A 180 2.78 -1.94 0.10
CA TRP A 180 2.37 -3.30 0.44
C TRP A 180 1.42 -3.90 -0.59
N GLY A 181 0.50 -3.10 -1.15
CA GLY A 181 -0.39 -3.55 -2.20
C GLY A 181 0.33 -3.99 -3.46
N ALA A 182 1.39 -3.26 -3.86
CA ALA A 182 2.25 -3.64 -4.98
C ALA A 182 3.03 -4.93 -4.68
N TYR A 183 3.66 -5.02 -3.50
CA TYR A 183 4.41 -6.21 -3.11
C TYR A 183 3.56 -7.48 -3.00
N ILE A 184 2.36 -7.39 -2.44
CA ILE A 184 1.46 -8.56 -2.32
C ILE A 184 1.11 -9.09 -3.71
N LYS A 185 0.78 -8.21 -4.67
CA LYS A 185 0.49 -8.61 -6.05
C LYS A 185 1.68 -9.26 -6.73
N GLU A 186 2.88 -8.70 -6.55
CA GLU A 186 4.09 -9.23 -7.18
C GLU A 186 4.54 -10.55 -6.54
N SER A 187 4.54 -10.63 -5.21
CA SER A 187 4.87 -11.87 -4.50
C SER A 187 3.92 -13.03 -4.84
N ALA A 188 2.65 -12.74 -5.10
CA ALA A 188 1.67 -13.74 -5.53
C ALA A 188 1.88 -14.27 -6.95
N ARG A 189 2.77 -13.68 -7.75
CA ARG A 189 3.24 -14.28 -9.02
C ARG A 189 4.40 -15.25 -8.82
N ILE A 190 5.15 -15.08 -7.74
CA ILE A 190 6.38 -15.82 -7.47
C ILE A 190 6.09 -17.04 -6.59
N TYR A 191 5.15 -16.91 -5.65
CA TYR A 191 4.88 -17.92 -4.63
C TYR A 191 3.57 -18.66 -4.88
N THR A 192 3.55 -19.95 -4.49
CA THR A 192 2.35 -20.79 -4.54
C THR A 192 1.20 -20.21 -3.70
N LEU A 193 -0.02 -20.69 -3.99
CA LEU A 193 -1.22 -20.29 -3.24
C LEU A 193 -1.09 -20.57 -1.74
N GLY A 194 -0.56 -21.74 -1.37
CA GLY A 194 -0.35 -22.11 0.04
C GLY A 194 0.62 -21.17 0.77
N THR A 195 1.75 -20.83 0.13
CA THR A 195 2.71 -19.88 0.69
C THR A 195 2.12 -18.47 0.80
N SER A 196 1.40 -18.03 -0.23
CA SER A 196 0.70 -16.74 -0.23
C SER A 196 -0.37 -16.66 0.87
N PHE A 197 -1.07 -17.76 1.15
CA PHE A 197 -2.03 -17.83 2.25
C PHE A 197 -1.34 -17.67 3.60
N GLN A 198 -0.17 -18.29 3.77
CA GLN A 198 0.64 -18.12 4.97
C GLN A 198 1.17 -16.67 5.12
N HIS A 199 1.51 -16.02 4.01
CA HIS A 199 1.91 -14.60 4.00
C HIS A 199 0.82 -13.68 4.55
N ARG A 200 -0.47 -14.04 4.44
CA ARG A 200 -1.59 -13.28 5.06
C ARG A 200 -1.46 -13.21 6.57
N VAL A 201 -1.08 -14.31 7.22
CA VAL A 201 -0.86 -14.35 8.68
C VAL A 201 0.28 -13.42 9.06
N TYR A 202 1.37 -13.45 8.31
CA TYR A 202 2.55 -12.62 8.55
C TYR A 202 2.25 -11.13 8.33
N TYR A 203 1.51 -10.83 7.25
CA TYR A 203 1.04 -9.50 6.93
C TYR A 203 0.21 -8.88 8.07
N ASN A 204 -0.79 -9.61 8.59
CA ASN A 204 -1.62 -9.10 9.69
C ASN A 204 -0.79 -8.77 10.93
N GLN A 205 0.22 -9.57 11.22
CA GLN A 205 1.14 -9.33 12.34
C GLN A 205 2.02 -8.10 12.11
N ILE A 206 2.50 -7.90 10.88
CA ILE A 206 3.26 -6.71 10.50
C ILE A 206 2.39 -5.46 10.57
N CYS A 207 1.11 -5.52 10.21
CA CYS A 207 0.19 -4.39 10.39
C CYS A 207 0.09 -3.97 11.86
N ARG A 208 0.02 -4.92 12.80
CA ARG A 208 0.04 -4.60 14.24
C ARG A 208 1.33 -3.92 14.66
N PHE A 209 2.47 -4.38 14.14
CA PHE A 209 3.77 -3.76 14.36
C PHE A 209 3.83 -2.32 13.83
N LEU A 210 3.37 -2.08 12.60
CA LEU A 210 3.38 -0.76 11.96
C LEU A 210 2.44 0.25 12.65
N ASN A 211 1.41 -0.23 13.36
CA ASN A 211 0.54 0.60 14.20
C ASN A 211 1.03 0.71 15.66
N SER A 212 2.14 0.07 16.02
CA SER A 212 2.68 0.15 17.38
C SER A 212 3.39 1.47 17.63
N ARG A 213 3.54 1.86 18.91
CA ARG A 213 4.32 3.05 19.30
C ARG A 213 5.82 2.96 18.98
N ILE A 214 6.31 1.79 18.54
CA ILE A 214 7.72 1.55 18.22
C ILE A 214 8.07 2.16 16.85
N VAL A 215 7.09 2.26 15.95
CA VAL A 215 7.28 2.70 14.57
C VAL A 215 6.41 3.92 14.29
N CYS A 216 7.01 4.95 13.70
CA CYS A 216 6.30 6.09 13.14
C CYS A 216 6.97 6.41 11.81
N VAL A 217 6.46 5.81 10.72
CA VAL A 217 6.93 6.04 9.36
C VAL A 217 5.75 6.23 8.43
N LYS A 218 5.96 6.93 7.32
CA LYS A 218 4.97 7.01 6.24
C LYS A 218 5.28 6.06 5.09
N SER A 219 6.53 5.62 4.93
CA SER A 219 7.00 4.70 3.88
C SER A 219 7.98 3.66 4.42
N MET A 220 8.04 2.48 3.78
CA MET A 220 9.05 1.45 4.04
C MET A 220 10.48 1.92 3.69
N ARG A 221 10.61 2.96 2.84
CA ARG A 221 11.89 3.53 2.38
C ARG A 221 12.55 4.48 3.37
N GLU A 222 11.86 4.88 4.43
CA GLU A 222 12.35 5.87 5.40
C GLU A 222 13.44 5.33 6.34
N GLN A 223 13.65 4.02 6.36
CA GLN A 223 14.58 3.38 7.28
C GLN A 223 15.37 2.26 6.60
N SER A 224 16.59 2.03 7.08
CA SER A 224 17.41 0.93 6.57
C SER A 224 16.84 -0.43 6.97
N LYS A 225 17.22 -1.46 6.23
CA LYS A 225 16.82 -2.85 6.46
C LYS A 225 17.20 -3.33 7.86
N GLU A 226 18.37 -2.96 8.36
CA GLU A 226 18.86 -3.31 9.70
C GLU A 226 17.99 -2.69 10.78
N LYS A 227 17.57 -1.43 10.57
CA LYS A 227 16.70 -0.71 11.50
C LYS A 227 15.31 -1.35 11.55
N TRP A 228 14.75 -1.73 10.40
CA TRP A 228 13.51 -2.49 10.31
C TRP A 228 13.60 -3.83 11.06
N GLU A 229 14.67 -4.59 10.82
CA GLU A 229 14.88 -5.88 11.50
C GLU A 229 14.96 -5.70 13.03
N TYR A 230 15.72 -4.71 13.49
CA TYR A 230 15.90 -4.42 14.91
C TYR A 230 14.58 -4.01 15.59
N GLN A 231 13.85 -3.07 15.01
CA GLN A 231 12.57 -2.60 15.57
C GLN A 231 11.52 -3.70 15.60
N PHE A 232 11.47 -4.53 14.55
CA PHE A 232 10.50 -5.63 14.51
C PHE A 232 10.84 -6.73 15.51
N LYS A 233 12.11 -7.11 15.66
CA LYS A 233 12.54 -8.03 16.73
C LYS A 233 12.19 -7.48 18.12
N ARG A 234 12.41 -6.19 18.35
CA ARG A 234 12.02 -5.52 19.60
C ARG A 234 10.52 -5.64 19.84
N TRP A 235 9.70 -5.38 18.82
CA TRP A 235 8.25 -5.50 18.92
C TRP A 235 7.80 -6.95 19.18
N LEU A 236 8.41 -7.94 18.51
CA LEU A 236 8.12 -9.35 18.75
C LEU A 236 8.39 -9.73 20.21
N MET A 237 9.50 -9.27 20.79
CA MET A 237 9.80 -9.50 22.21
C MET A 237 8.77 -8.85 23.14
N THR A 238 8.31 -7.62 22.83
CA THR A 238 7.28 -6.95 23.65
C THR A 238 5.93 -7.66 23.60
N GLU A 239 5.63 -8.36 22.51
CA GLU A 239 4.41 -9.16 22.35
C GLU A 239 4.57 -10.61 22.86
N GLY A 240 5.72 -10.98 23.42
CA GLY A 240 6.00 -12.34 23.89
C GLY A 240 6.22 -13.37 22.77
N ILE A 241 6.55 -12.93 21.56
CA ILE A 241 6.69 -13.77 20.37
C ILE A 241 8.17 -14.09 20.14
N GLN A 242 8.48 -15.38 19.99
CA GLN A 242 9.84 -15.85 19.80
C GLN A 242 10.44 -15.36 18.47
N ILE A 243 11.62 -14.73 18.54
CA ILE A 243 12.40 -14.26 17.38
C ILE A 243 12.97 -15.45 16.57
N ASN A 244 13.26 -16.55 17.26
CA ASN A 244 13.80 -17.76 16.69
C ASN A 244 12.86 -18.93 16.98
N ARG A 245 12.69 -19.82 16.01
CA ARG A 245 11.95 -21.08 16.16
C ARG A 245 12.95 -22.24 16.16
N LYS A 246 12.65 -23.28 16.93
CA LYS A 246 13.32 -24.57 16.75
C LYS A 246 12.92 -25.12 15.38
N SER A 247 13.88 -25.43 14.53
CA SER A 247 13.66 -26.19 13.30
C SER A 247 14.04 -27.64 13.53
N GLN A 248 13.07 -28.54 13.41
CA GLN A 248 13.37 -29.96 13.20
C GLN A 248 13.80 -30.14 11.75
N SER A 249 15.06 -30.52 11.57
CA SER A 249 15.58 -31.02 10.30
C SER A 249 15.47 -32.55 10.33
N VAL A 250 15.01 -33.15 9.24
CA VAL A 250 14.97 -34.61 9.06
C VAL A 250 16.39 -35.22 9.07
N TYR A 251 17.42 -34.42 8.81
CA TYR A 251 18.80 -34.86 8.59
C TYR A 251 19.82 -34.33 9.61
N SER A 252 19.43 -33.50 10.60
CA SER A 252 20.39 -32.93 11.57
C SER A 252 19.76 -32.55 12.92
N LYS A 253 20.60 -32.42 13.97
CA LYS A 253 20.24 -31.92 15.32
C LYS A 253 19.43 -30.61 15.24
N GLU A 254 18.53 -30.41 16.22
CA GLU A 254 17.65 -29.22 16.35
C GLU A 254 18.38 -27.92 15.94
N GLY A 255 17.93 -27.32 14.84
CA GLY A 255 18.44 -26.03 14.37
C GLY A 255 17.66 -24.87 14.98
N ILE A 256 18.27 -23.68 15.01
CA ILE A 256 17.59 -22.44 15.36
C ILE A 256 17.30 -21.69 14.06
N ALA A 257 16.03 -21.66 13.64
CA ALA A 257 15.60 -20.94 12.44
C ALA A 257 15.02 -19.56 12.80
N ARG A 258 15.30 -18.55 11.98
CA ARG A 258 14.74 -17.20 12.13
C ARG A 258 13.21 -17.25 11.95
N ASN A 259 12.47 -16.47 12.73
CA ASN A 259 11.01 -16.37 12.58
C ASN A 259 10.64 -15.92 11.15
N PRO A 260 9.78 -16.68 10.42
CA PRO A 260 9.40 -16.37 9.04
C PRO A 260 8.80 -14.98 8.83
N ASN A 261 8.17 -14.41 9.87
CA ASN A 261 7.66 -13.03 9.84
C ASN A 261 8.76 -12.01 9.56
N ILE A 262 9.94 -12.21 10.14
CA ILE A 262 11.08 -11.31 9.97
C ILE A 262 11.53 -11.37 8.50
N SER A 263 11.68 -12.57 7.96
CA SER A 263 12.04 -12.75 6.55
C SER A 263 11.01 -12.14 5.61
N TYR A 264 9.71 -12.23 5.93
CA TYR A 264 8.64 -11.64 5.13
C TYR A 264 8.68 -10.10 5.14
N LEU A 265 8.89 -9.47 6.31
CA LEU A 265 9.09 -8.02 6.41
C LEU A 265 10.30 -7.57 5.60
N LEU A 266 11.43 -8.27 5.70
CA LEU A 266 12.66 -7.89 5.02
C LEU A 266 12.54 -8.01 3.50
N ARG A 267 11.83 -9.02 2.98
CA ARG A 267 11.51 -9.11 1.54
C ARG A 267 10.68 -7.93 1.06
N MET A 268 9.76 -7.44 1.88
CA MET A 268 9.00 -6.23 1.56
C MET A 268 9.90 -4.98 1.53
N VAL A 269 10.80 -4.82 2.51
CA VAL A 269 11.77 -3.72 2.51
C VAL A 269 12.64 -3.79 1.25
N ASP A 270 13.13 -4.98 0.93
CA ASP A 270 13.91 -5.25 -0.26
C ASP A 270 13.16 -4.85 -1.54
N PHE A 271 11.90 -5.26 -1.68
CA PHE A 271 11.06 -4.88 -2.82
C PHE A 271 10.94 -3.36 -2.99
N THR A 272 10.95 -2.59 -1.90
CA THR A 272 10.89 -1.12 -1.96
C THR A 272 12.23 -0.44 -2.22
N CYS A 273 13.34 -1.17 -2.17
CA CYS A 273 14.64 -0.63 -2.58
C CYS A 273 14.74 -0.65 -4.12
N PRO A 274 14.92 0.51 -4.77
CA PRO A 274 15.09 0.56 -6.23
C PRO A 274 16.31 -0.22 -6.73
N ASN A 275 17.30 -0.44 -5.86
CA ASN A 275 18.65 -0.84 -6.24
C ASN A 275 18.95 -2.33 -6.00
N ILE A 276 17.95 -3.22 -5.92
CA ILE A 276 18.22 -4.67 -5.78
C ILE A 276 18.61 -5.30 -7.11
N TRP A 277 18.13 -4.74 -8.21
CA TRP A 277 18.43 -5.18 -9.57
C TRP A 277 19.50 -4.33 -10.26
N GLU A 278 19.92 -3.21 -9.65
CA GLU A 278 21.11 -2.48 -10.07
C GLU A 278 22.34 -3.27 -9.65
N ASP A 279 23.26 -3.49 -10.60
CA ASP A 279 24.54 -4.11 -10.29
C ASP A 279 25.16 -3.37 -9.11
N GLU A 280 25.78 -4.10 -8.16
CA GLU A 280 26.37 -3.48 -6.96
C GLU A 280 27.35 -2.35 -7.33
N THR A 281 27.95 -2.44 -8.52
CA THR A 281 28.84 -1.46 -9.13
C THR A 281 28.17 -0.19 -9.66
N GLU A 282 26.87 -0.19 -9.90
CA GLU A 282 26.11 0.98 -10.37
C GLU A 282 25.71 1.89 -9.20
N LYS A 283 25.57 1.34 -8.01
CA LYS A 283 25.24 2.06 -6.76
C LYS A 283 26.32 3.08 -6.41
N ASP A 284 25.95 4.09 -5.63
CA ASP A 284 26.92 5.02 -5.01
C ASP A 284 27.48 4.51 -3.68
N ILE A 285 26.89 3.46 -3.11
CA ILE A 285 27.40 2.78 -1.93
C ILE A 285 27.48 1.30 -2.28
N TRP A 286 28.69 0.73 -2.27
CA TRP A 286 28.93 -0.67 -2.59
C TRP A 286 29.13 -1.47 -1.32
N GLU A 287 28.45 -2.59 -1.19
CA GLU A 287 28.73 -3.64 -0.21
C GLU A 287 29.79 -4.59 -0.77
N LEU A 288 30.93 -4.67 -0.08
CA LEU A 288 32.08 -5.45 -0.56
C LEU A 288 31.78 -6.94 -0.76
N GLU A 289 30.86 -7.50 0.05
CA GLU A 289 30.45 -8.92 -0.01
C GLU A 289 29.52 -9.23 -1.20
N LYS A 290 28.87 -8.20 -1.78
CA LYS A 290 27.93 -8.34 -2.90
C LYS A 290 28.55 -7.98 -4.26
N LEU A 291 29.78 -7.49 -4.27
CA LEU A 291 30.51 -7.28 -5.51
C LEU A 291 30.78 -8.64 -6.18
N PRO A 292 30.68 -8.75 -7.52
CA PRO A 292 30.97 -9.98 -8.27
C PRO A 292 32.47 -10.33 -8.30
N ILE A 293 33.24 -9.91 -7.29
CA ILE A 293 34.69 -9.98 -7.21
C ILE A 293 35.07 -10.56 -5.85
N GLU A 294 35.79 -11.68 -5.81
CA GLU A 294 36.32 -12.23 -4.54
C GLU A 294 37.34 -11.29 -3.87
N ILE A 295 36.95 -10.67 -2.76
CA ILE A 295 37.83 -9.84 -1.91
C ILE A 295 38.37 -10.72 -0.78
N LYS A 296 39.46 -11.46 -1.03
CA LYS A 296 40.05 -12.36 -0.02
C LYS A 296 40.71 -11.63 1.15
N ASN A 297 41.20 -10.41 0.93
CA ASN A 297 41.87 -9.61 1.97
C ASN A 297 41.43 -8.15 1.90
N ASN A 298 40.56 -7.74 2.80
CA ASN A 298 40.28 -6.33 3.05
C ASN A 298 41.41 -5.74 3.92
N PRO A 299 42.27 -4.84 3.39
CA PRO A 299 43.36 -4.25 4.16
C PRO A 299 42.84 -3.41 5.34
N ILE A 300 41.60 -2.93 5.27
CA ILE A 300 40.93 -2.15 6.31
C ILE A 300 39.87 -3.06 6.94
N LYS A 301 40.29 -4.01 7.78
CA LYS A 301 39.52 -5.13 8.37
C LYS A 301 38.10 -4.81 8.91
N LYS A 302 37.74 -3.53 9.10
CA LYS A 302 36.45 -3.08 9.66
C LYS A 302 35.48 -2.46 8.64
N VAL A 303 35.89 -2.18 7.41
CA VAL A 303 35.04 -1.48 6.43
C VAL A 303 34.35 -2.49 5.52
N LYS A 304 33.02 -2.59 5.62
CA LYS A 304 32.20 -3.51 4.80
C LYS A 304 31.61 -2.85 3.55
N THR A 305 31.69 -1.53 3.46
CA THR A 305 31.08 -0.74 2.40
C THR A 305 32.04 0.30 1.84
N LEU A 306 31.92 0.60 0.55
CA LEU A 306 32.57 1.74 -0.11
C LEU A 306 31.51 2.78 -0.41
N ASN A 307 31.72 4.03 0.02
CA ASN A 307 30.75 5.09 -0.17
C ASN A 307 31.32 6.19 -1.09
N PHE A 308 30.72 6.33 -2.26
CA PHE A 308 31.05 7.30 -3.30
C PHE A 308 30.16 8.56 -3.28
N THR A 309 29.16 8.66 -2.38
CA THR A 309 28.22 9.78 -2.34
C THR A 309 28.88 11.13 -2.03
N ASN A 310 30.05 11.09 -1.38
CA ASN A 310 30.85 12.29 -1.10
C ASN A 310 31.53 12.88 -2.34
N ILE A 311 31.59 12.15 -3.45
CA ILE A 311 32.14 12.65 -4.73
C ILE A 311 31.01 13.38 -5.47
N ARG A 312 30.92 14.69 -5.31
CA ARG A 312 29.77 15.49 -5.80
C ARG A 312 29.64 15.52 -7.34
N GLN A 313 30.74 15.36 -8.07
CA GLN A 313 30.76 15.38 -9.54
C GLN A 313 30.42 14.00 -10.11
N PRO A 314 29.31 13.84 -10.86
CA PRO A 314 28.85 12.53 -11.35
C PRO A 314 29.87 11.84 -12.28
N ASP A 315 30.49 12.59 -13.19
CA ASP A 315 31.43 12.03 -14.16
C ASP A 315 32.68 11.46 -13.47
N MET A 316 33.25 12.22 -12.53
CA MET A 316 34.38 11.75 -11.72
C MET A 316 34.01 10.56 -10.84
N ARG A 317 32.79 10.55 -10.28
CA ARG A 317 32.29 9.42 -9.47
C ARG A 317 32.26 8.13 -10.30
N ASN A 318 31.76 8.22 -11.53
CA ASN A 318 31.66 7.07 -12.43
C ASN A 318 33.02 6.59 -12.94
N GLU A 319 33.95 7.50 -13.26
CA GLU A 319 35.32 7.13 -13.64
C GLU A 319 36.08 6.46 -12.49
N ILE A 320 35.95 6.99 -11.26
CA ILE A 320 36.58 6.37 -10.08
C ILE A 320 36.03 4.96 -9.82
N LYS A 321 34.71 4.76 -9.97
CA LYS A 321 34.09 3.43 -9.86
C LYS A 321 34.67 2.46 -10.90
N LYS A 322 34.80 2.87 -12.17
CA LYS A 322 35.41 2.06 -13.24
C LYS A 322 36.86 1.71 -12.94
N GLU A 323 37.66 2.69 -12.53
CA GLU A 323 39.08 2.50 -12.16
C GLU A 323 39.23 1.52 -10.99
N PHE A 324 38.32 1.59 -10.01
CA PHE A 324 38.31 0.66 -8.90
C PHE A 324 38.08 -0.77 -9.39
N ILE A 325 37.05 -1.01 -10.20
CA ILE A 325 36.76 -2.33 -10.79
C ILE A 325 37.96 -2.84 -11.61
N TYR A 326 38.54 -1.98 -12.45
CA TYR A 326 39.70 -2.31 -13.27
C TYR A 326 40.91 -2.74 -12.41
N CYS A 327 41.23 -1.98 -11.37
CA CYS A 327 42.30 -2.31 -10.43
C CYS A 327 42.09 -3.65 -9.73
N PHE A 328 40.85 -3.97 -9.34
CA PHE A 328 40.52 -5.25 -8.72
C PHE A 328 40.65 -6.42 -9.69
N ARG A 329 40.14 -6.28 -10.93
CA ARG A 329 40.27 -7.29 -11.99
C ARG A 329 41.72 -7.53 -12.39
N ARG A 330 42.54 -6.47 -12.47
CA ARG A 330 43.98 -6.55 -12.77
C ARG A 330 44.75 -7.31 -11.69
N LYS A 331 44.43 -7.09 -10.41
CA LYS A 331 45.05 -7.83 -9.29
C LYS A 331 44.68 -9.32 -9.27
N GLN A 332 43.49 -9.70 -9.75
CA GLN A 332 43.11 -11.11 -9.89
C GLN A 332 43.80 -11.78 -11.08
N SER A 333 43.83 -11.13 -12.25
CA SER A 333 44.48 -11.66 -13.47
C SER A 333 45.99 -11.82 -13.32
N LEU A 334 46.69 -10.86 -12.70
CA LEU A 334 48.12 -10.99 -12.37
C LEU A 334 48.42 -12.15 -11.40
N ARG A 335 47.46 -12.57 -10.58
CA ARG A 335 47.60 -13.72 -9.66
C ARG A 335 47.31 -15.06 -10.34
N LEU A 336 46.33 -15.12 -11.25
CA LEU A 336 46.08 -16.30 -12.07
C LEU A 336 47.30 -16.64 -12.95
N GLN A 337 47.95 -15.63 -13.53
CA GLN A 337 49.18 -15.80 -14.30
C GLN A 337 50.36 -16.32 -13.44
N ARG A 338 50.50 -15.84 -12.20
CA ARG A 338 51.53 -16.35 -11.26
C ARG A 338 51.24 -17.77 -10.75
N GLY A 339 49.97 -18.13 -10.55
CA GLY A 339 49.58 -19.49 -10.18
C GLY A 339 49.79 -20.52 -11.29
N LEU A 340 49.61 -20.11 -12.55
CA LEU A 340 49.89 -20.96 -13.72
C LEU A 340 51.40 -21.12 -13.99
N GLN A 341 52.22 -20.12 -13.67
CA GLN A 341 53.69 -20.24 -13.77
C GLN A 341 54.31 -21.10 -12.65
N GLN A 342 53.64 -21.27 -11.51
CA GLN A 342 54.11 -22.15 -10.42
C GLN A 342 53.64 -23.61 -10.54
N GLY A 343 52.82 -23.93 -11.54
CA GLY A 343 52.30 -25.28 -11.79
C GLY A 343 52.95 -26.00 -12.98
N ASN A 344 54.02 -25.44 -13.54
CA ASN A 344 54.72 -25.96 -14.73
C ASN A 344 56.23 -26.19 -14.51
N ASP A 345 56.69 -26.26 -13.26
CA ASP A 345 58.04 -26.70 -12.89
C ASP A 345 57.99 -28.06 -12.17
#